data_AF-A0A524QH18-F1
#
_entry.id   AF-A0A524QH18-F1
#
_cell.length_a   1.000
_cell.length_b   1.000
_cell.length_c   1.000
_cell.angle_alpha   90.00
_cell.angle_beta   90.00
_cell.angle_gamma   90.00
#
_symmetry.space_group_name_H-M   'P 1'
#
loop_
_entity.id
_entity.type
_entity.pdbx_description
1 polymer ?
#
loop_
_entity_poly.entity_id
_entity_poly.type
_entity_poly.pdbx_seq_one_letter_code
_entity_poly.pdbx_strand_id
1 'polypeptide(L)' 'MKKLLLLLSFLCLTAIIYPQDYFMGDFDNGKSNLIIMNPTVGNLETVSFLISHKLLDINRDKVNIVGVYHATQEYDFT' A
#
# COMPACT_ATOMS: atom_id res chain seq x y z
N MET A 1 -31.78 0.33 -18.80
CA MET A 1 -31.42 1.34 -17.77
C MET A 1 -30.55 0.79 -16.64
N LYS A 2 -30.95 -0.28 -15.92
CA LYS A 2 -30.15 -0.86 -14.82
C LYS A 2 -28.72 -1.25 -15.22
N LYS A 3 -28.54 -1.85 -16.41
CA LYS A 3 -27.22 -2.22 -16.95
C LYS A 3 -26.33 -1.02 -17.25
N LEU A 4 -26.91 0.08 -17.73
CA LEU A 4 -26.18 1.32 -18.01
C LEU A 4 -25.72 1.98 -16.71
N LEU A 5 -26.57 1.98 -15.68
CA LEU A 5 -26.24 2.49 -14.35
C LEU A 5 -25.09 1.71 -13.71
N LEU A 6 -25.13 0.36 -13.83
CA LEU A 6 -24.06 -0.52 -13.37
C LEU A 6 -22.73 -0.23 -14.08
N LEU A 7 -22.76 -0.10 -15.42
CA LEU A 7 -21.57 0.21 -16.20
C LEU A 7 -20.96 1.56 -15.81
N LEU A 8 -21.80 2.57 -15.57
CA LEU A 8 -21.36 3.89 -15.11
C LEU A 8 -20.73 3.82 -13.71
N SER A 9 -21.32 3.04 -12.80
CA SER A 9 -20.78 2.84 -11.45
C SER A 9 -19.42 2.15 -11.47
N PHE A 10 -19.26 1.15 -12.36
CA PHE A 10 -17.99 0.45 -12.56
C PHE A 10 -16.91 1.38 -13.12
N LEU A 11 -17.25 2.22 -14.09
CA LEU A 11 -16.32 3.21 -14.66
C LEU A 11 -15.83 4.21 -13.60
N CYS A 12 -16.73 4.71 -12.75
CA CYS A 12 -16.36 5.60 -11.63
C CYS A 12 -15.42 4.93 -10.63
N LEU A 13 -15.62 3.64 -10.32
CA LEU A 13 -14.75 2.90 -9.41
C LEU A 13 -13.32 2.79 -9.98
N THR A 14 -13.18 2.54 -11.28
CA THR A 14 -11.85 2.42 -11.92
C THR A 14 -11.08 3.74 -11.97
N ALA A 15 -11.76 4.89 -12.00
CA ALA A 15 -11.14 6.21 -12.01
C ALA A 15 -10.47 6.59 -10.67
N ILE A 16 -10.75 5.85 -9.58
CA ILE A 16 -10.17 6.09 -8.25
C ILE A 16 -8.94 5.21 -8.02
N ILE A 17 -8.69 4.21 -8.89
CA ILE A 17 -7.57 3.27 -8.77
C ILE A 17 -6.33 3.85 -9.47
N TYR A 18 -5.85 5.01 -9.01
CA TYR A 18 -4.48 5.40 -9.33
C TYR A 18 -3.54 4.73 -8.33
N PRO A 19 -2.40 4.15 -8.76
CA PRO A 19 -1.37 3.73 -7.83
C PRO A 19 -0.97 4.95 -7.00
N GLN A 20 -1.18 4.87 -5.68
CA GLN A 20 -0.93 5.99 -4.79
C GLN A 20 0.57 6.26 -4.73
N ASP A 21 0.99 7.39 -5.28
CA ASP A 21 2.29 7.98 -4.95
C ASP A 21 2.19 8.61 -3.55
N TYR A 22 2.35 7.75 -2.54
CA TYR A 22 2.10 8.07 -1.14
C TYR A 22 2.85 9.34 -0.68
N PHE A 23 4.07 9.54 -1.15
CA PHE A 23 4.92 10.66 -0.72
C PHE A 23 4.75 11.92 -1.57
N MET A 24 4.14 11.85 -2.76
CA MET A 24 3.83 13.03 -3.56
C MET A 24 2.51 13.72 -3.20
N GLY A 25 1.62 13.05 -2.47
CA GLY A 25 0.34 13.60 -2.01
C GLY A 25 0.37 14.17 -0.58
N ASP A 26 -0.81 14.55 -0.07
CA ASP A 26 -1.00 14.84 1.35
C ASP A 26 -0.93 13.52 2.15
N PHE A 27 0.22 13.24 2.76
CA PHE A 27 0.38 12.13 3.69
C PHE A 27 0.35 12.60 5.16
N ASP A 28 -0.02 11.69 6.05
CA ASP A 28 -0.17 11.99 7.48
C ASP A 28 1.19 12.26 8.15
N ASN A 29 1.53 13.54 8.28
CA ASN A 29 2.73 14.00 8.98
C ASN A 29 2.66 13.81 10.51
N GLY A 30 1.50 13.44 11.06
CA GLY A 30 1.32 13.13 12.48
C GLY A 30 1.80 11.72 12.87
N LYS A 31 2.10 10.88 11.88
CA LYS A 31 2.59 9.51 12.07
C LYS A 31 4.00 9.36 11.51
N SER A 32 4.76 8.45 12.13
CA SER A 32 6.04 8.02 11.56
C SER A 32 5.79 7.02 10.43
N ASN A 33 6.70 6.97 9.45
CA ASN A 33 6.59 6.06 8.31
C ASN A 33 7.67 4.98 8.41
N LEU A 34 7.25 3.70 8.45
CA LEU A 34 8.12 2.55 8.24
C LEU A 34 8.14 2.25 6.73
N ILE A 35 9.27 2.55 6.10
CA ILE A 35 9.44 2.37 4.65
C ILE A 35 9.97 0.96 4.37
N ILE A 36 9.22 0.19 3.57
CA ILE A 36 9.63 -1.10 3.05
C ILE A 36 10.12 -0.87 1.61
N MET A 37 11.43 -0.88 1.42
CA MET A 37 12.02 -0.88 0.08
C MET A 37 11.84 -2.25 -0.55
N ASN A 38 11.42 -2.29 -1.81
CA ASN A 38 11.15 -3.53 -2.55
C ASN A 38 10.08 -4.40 -1.82
N PRO A 39 8.82 -3.94 -1.76
CA PRO A 39 7.73 -4.63 -1.09
C PRO A 39 7.25 -5.88 -1.88
N THR A 40 8.13 -6.85 -2.08
CA THR A 40 7.80 -8.17 -2.61
C THR A 40 6.93 -8.95 -1.62
N VAL A 41 6.20 -9.98 -2.08
CA VAL A 41 5.35 -10.81 -1.20
C VAL A 41 6.15 -11.35 -0.01
N GLY A 42 7.33 -11.94 -0.26
CA GLY A 42 8.18 -12.47 0.81
C GLY A 42 8.67 -11.41 1.81
N ASN A 43 8.97 -10.18 1.35
CA ASN A 43 9.36 -9.10 2.25
C ASN A 43 8.17 -8.63 3.11
N LEU A 44 6.97 -8.53 2.52
CA LEU A 44 5.75 -8.17 3.24
C LEU A 44 5.39 -9.25 4.28
N GLU A 45 5.50 -10.52 3.93
CA GLU A 45 5.30 -11.64 4.85
C GLU A 45 6.32 -11.62 5.98
N THR A 46 7.59 -11.34 5.69
CA THR A 46 8.65 -11.22 6.69
C THR A 46 8.33 -10.10 7.68
N VAL A 47 7.97 -8.91 7.20
CA VAL A 47 7.60 -7.79 8.07
C VAL A 47 6.36 -8.14 8.90
N SER A 48 5.34 -8.74 8.29
CA SER A 48 4.14 -9.21 8.99
C SER A 48 4.46 -10.23 10.09
N PHE A 49 5.35 -11.18 9.81
CA PHE A 49 5.85 -12.16 10.76
C PHE A 49 6.55 -11.48 11.95
N LEU A 50 7.46 -10.54 11.68
CA LEU A 50 8.18 -9.82 12.73
C LEU A 50 7.23 -9.02 13.64
N ILE A 51 6.23 -8.36 13.06
CA ILE A 51 5.24 -7.58 13.83
C ILE A 51 4.36 -8.51 14.67
N SER A 52 3.82 -9.57 14.06
CA SER A 52 2.91 -10.51 14.74
C SER A 52 3.58 -11.24 15.91
N HIS A 53 4.87 -11.52 15.81
CA HIS A 53 5.65 -12.16 16.87
C HIS A 53 6.32 -11.16 17.83
N LYS A 54 6.01 -9.86 17.71
CA LYS A 54 6.60 -8.78 18.52
C LYS A 54 8.13 -8.72 18.46
N LEU A 55 8.71 -9.21 17.36
CA LEU A 55 10.14 -9.08 17.04
C LEU A 55 10.45 -7.70 16.44
N LEU A 56 9.44 -7.09 15.82
CA LEU A 56 9.42 -5.69 15.44
C LEU A 56 8.26 -5.01 16.19
N ASP A 57 8.57 -4.31 17.28
CA ASP A 57 7.57 -3.59 18.07
C ASP A 57 7.22 -2.26 17.39
N ILE A 58 6.02 -2.20 16.81
CA ILE A 58 5.48 -1.00 16.18
C ILE A 58 4.06 -0.71 16.66
N ASN A 59 3.86 0.54 17.06
CA ASN A 59 2.54 1.06 17.36
C ASN A 59 1.83 1.45 16.05
N ARG A 60 0.90 0.60 15.59
CA ARG A 60 0.15 0.80 14.33
C ARG A 60 -0.74 2.06 14.33
N ASP A 61 -1.05 2.62 15.49
CA ASP A 61 -1.78 3.89 15.58
C ASP A 61 -0.87 5.09 15.29
N LYS A 62 0.45 4.94 15.50
CA LYS A 62 1.47 5.99 15.32
C LYS A 62 2.38 5.80 14.12
N VAL A 63 2.33 4.62 13.48
CA VAL A 63 3.23 4.24 12.39
C VAL A 63 2.44 3.78 11.17
N ASN A 64 2.68 4.41 10.03
CA ASN A 64 2.24 3.92 8.73
C ASN A 64 3.30 2.99 8.14
N ILE A 65 2.86 1.90 7.50
CA ILE A 65 3.75 0.99 6.78
C ILE A 65 3.58 1.29 5.29
N VAL A 66 4.66 1.69 4.63
CA VAL A 66 4.62 2.18 3.24
C VAL A 66 5.62 1.38 2.40
N GLY A 67 5.11 0.70 1.37
CA GLY A 67 5.95 0.03 0.37
C GLY A 67 6.40 1.03 -0.69
N VAL A 68 7.70 1.04 -0.99
CA VAL A 68 8.27 1.86 -2.08
C VAL A 68 9.00 0.95 -3.05
N TYR A 69 8.62 1.04 -4.32
CA TYR A 69 9.25 0.36 -5.43
C TYR A 69 9.52 1.36 -6.56
N HIS A 70 10.51 1.05 -7.38
CA HIS A 70 10.76 1.79 -8.60
C HIS A 70 10.12 1.04 -9.77
N ALA A 71 9.48 1.75 -10.69
CA ALA A 71 8.70 1.15 -11.78
C ALA A 71 9.54 0.27 -12.72
N THR A 72 10.86 0.46 -12.77
CA THR A 72 11.77 -0.36 -13.59
C THR A 72 12.32 -1.59 -12.86
N GLN A 73 11.86 -1.86 -11.63
CA GLN A 73 12.28 -3.04 -10.90
C GLN A 73 11.53 -4.27 -11.43
N GLU A 74 12.29 -5.24 -11.93
CA GLU A 74 11.76 -6.55 -12.31
C GLU A 74 11.77 -7.49 -11.09
N TYR A 75 10.91 -7.22 -10.10
CA TYR A 75 10.67 -8.16 -9.01
C TYR A 75 9.44 -9.03 -9.30
N ASP A 76 9.48 -10.25 -8.80
CA ASP A 76 8.28 -11.05 -8.63
C ASP A 76 7.49 -10.50 -7.43
N PHE A 77 6.41 -9.79 -7.73
CA PHE A 77 5.46 -9.26 -6.74
C PHE A 77 4.27 -10.21 -6.54
N THR A 78 4.35 -11.44 -7.08
CA THR A 78 3.30 -12.45 -7.04
C THR A 78 3.44 -13.38 -5.85
#